data_AF-A0A916VYU9-F1
#
_entry.id   AF-A0A916VYU9-F1
#
_cell.length_a   1.000
_cell.length_b   1.000
_cell.length_c   1.000
_cell.angle_alpha   90.00
_cell.angle_beta   90.00
_cell.angle_gamma   90.00
#
_symmetry.space_group_name_H-M   'P 1'
#
loop_
_entity.id
_entity.type
_entity.pdbx_description
1 polymer ?
#
loop_
_entity_poly.entity_id
_entity_poly.type
_entity_poly.pdbx_seq_one_letter_code
_entity_poly.pdbx_strand_id
1 'polypeptide(L)'
;MVEEAPKALDSVDIAKLLRLLPHRYPFLLVDKIIEIDGDNSAIGIKNVTINEPHFQGHFPEKPVMPGVLIIEAMAQTAGAICINNAGANTPSVVYFMTIDGAKFRKPVLPGDRLELHVKKLKQRSGIWKFECEAIVDGAKVAEAVISALMTPKEEPETAAA
;
A
#
# COMPACT_ATOMS: atom_id res chain seq x y z
N MET A 1 -19.42 25.16 20.77
CA MET A 1 -19.03 24.11 19.81
C MET A 1 -17.58 24.39 19.51
N VAL A 2 -16.66 23.58 20.03
CA VAL A 2 -15.23 23.80 19.80
C VAL A 2 -14.94 23.23 18.42
N GLU A 3 -14.65 24.10 17.47
CA GLU A 3 -14.18 23.73 16.15
C GLU A 3 -12.77 23.16 16.32
N GLU A 4 -12.62 21.84 16.20
CA GLU A 4 -11.31 21.18 16.22
C GLU A 4 -10.49 21.69 15.04
N ALA A 5 -9.33 22.30 15.33
CA ALA A 5 -8.39 22.74 14.31
C ALA A 5 -8.04 21.55 13.37
N PRO A 6 -7.86 21.78 12.06
CA PRO A 6 -7.56 20.71 11.13
C PRO A 6 -6.26 20.01 11.55
N LYS A 7 -6.39 18.75 11.93
CA LYS A 7 -5.26 17.89 12.29
C LYS A 7 -4.37 17.77 11.05
N ALA A 8 -3.16 18.32 11.09
CA ALA A 8 -2.21 18.17 10.00
C ALA A 8 -1.85 16.68 9.87
N LEU A 9 -2.28 16.05 8.79
CA LEU A 9 -2.04 14.63 8.54
C LEU A 9 -0.58 14.42 8.09
N ASP A 10 0.03 13.30 8.52
CA ASP A 10 1.42 12.97 8.20
C ASP A 10 1.57 12.54 6.73
N SER A 11 2.80 12.53 6.23
CA SER A 11 3.13 12.03 4.89
C SER A 11 4.49 11.33 4.85
N VAL A 12 4.65 10.41 3.91
CA VAL A 12 5.84 9.57 3.76
C VAL A 12 6.27 9.60 2.29
N ASP A 13 7.49 10.06 2.02
CA ASP A 13 8.08 10.04 0.67
C ASP A 13 8.78 8.71 0.34
N ILE A 14 9.31 8.59 -0.88
CA ILE A 14 9.99 7.38 -1.35
C ILE A 14 11.22 7.02 -0.49
N ALA A 15 11.96 8.00 0.03
CA ALA A 15 13.14 7.75 0.84
C ALA A 15 12.77 7.12 2.18
N LYS A 16 11.67 7.57 2.79
CA LYS A 16 11.12 6.96 4.01
C LYS A 16 10.45 5.62 3.70
N LEU A 17 9.71 5.47 2.59
CA LEU A 17 9.12 4.19 2.17
C LEU A 17 10.18 3.08 2.01
N LEU A 18 11.34 3.39 1.43
CA LEU A 18 12.44 2.42 1.28
C LEU A 18 13.00 1.93 2.62
N ARG A 19 12.85 2.70 3.70
CA ARG A 19 13.25 2.31 5.06
C ARG A 19 12.16 1.51 5.77
N LEU A 20 10.89 1.86 5.54
CA LEU A 20 9.74 1.19 6.15
C LEU A 20 9.47 -0.17 5.52
N LEU A 21 9.53 -0.27 4.19
CA LEU A 21 9.15 -1.46 3.45
C LEU A 21 10.38 -2.24 2.98
N PRO A 22 10.34 -3.59 3.04
CA PRO A 22 11.39 -4.44 2.48
C PRO A 22 11.34 -4.53 0.95
N HIS A 23 10.21 -4.16 0.32
CA HIS A 23 10.01 -4.23 -1.13
C HIS A 23 11.03 -3.39 -1.90
N ARG A 24 11.51 -3.92 -3.03
CA ARG A 24 12.44 -3.27 -3.95
C ARG A 24 11.98 -3.49 -5.38
N TYR A 25 12.60 -2.79 -6.33
CA TYR A 25 12.31 -2.98 -7.76
C TYR A 25 12.39 -4.48 -8.15
N PRO A 26 11.43 -5.00 -8.95
CA PRO A 26 10.30 -4.29 -9.59
C PRO A 26 8.99 -4.31 -8.77
N PHE A 27 9.06 -4.50 -7.45
CA PHE A 27 7.91 -4.82 -6.61
C PHE A 27 7.65 -3.83 -5.46
N LEU A 28 8.34 -2.70 -5.40
CA LEU A 28 7.90 -1.55 -4.60
C LEU A 28 6.95 -0.72 -5.48
N LEU A 29 5.67 -0.71 -5.14
CA LEU A 29 4.60 -0.20 -6.02
C LEU A 29 3.93 1.07 -5.49
N VAL A 30 4.49 1.71 -4.46
CA VAL A 30 3.98 2.95 -3.86
C VAL A 30 5.10 3.99 -3.90
N ASP A 31 4.79 5.18 -4.44
CA ASP A 31 5.76 6.27 -4.62
C ASP A 31 5.78 7.23 -3.43
N LYS A 32 4.63 7.43 -2.79
CA LYS A 32 4.41 8.34 -1.65
C LYS A 32 3.13 7.93 -0.92
N ILE A 33 3.03 8.25 0.37
CA ILE A 33 1.78 8.18 1.13
C ILE A 33 1.47 9.56 1.69
N ILE A 34 0.22 9.98 1.58
CA ILE A 34 -0.31 11.25 2.10
C ILE A 34 -1.51 10.98 3.00
N GLU A 35 -1.94 12.02 3.72
CA GLU A 35 -3.16 11.99 4.55
C GLU A 35 -3.15 10.86 5.60
N ILE A 36 -2.00 10.62 6.22
CA ILE A 36 -1.83 9.56 7.20
C ILE A 36 -2.44 9.98 8.55
N ASP A 37 -3.45 9.24 9.00
CA ASP A 37 -3.98 9.28 10.38
C ASP A 37 -3.51 8.04 11.15
N GLY A 38 -2.28 8.06 11.65
CA GLY A 38 -1.67 6.91 12.34
C GLY A 38 -1.72 5.65 11.48
N ASP A 39 -2.31 4.58 12.02
CA ASP A 39 -2.64 3.35 11.28
C ASP A 39 -4.15 3.19 11.00
N ASN A 40 -4.95 4.26 11.14
CA ASN A 40 -6.38 4.24 10.87
C ASN A 40 -6.69 4.37 9.38
N SER A 41 -6.04 5.31 8.69
CA SER A 41 -6.21 5.52 7.25
C SER A 41 -5.06 6.29 6.62
N ALA A 42 -4.92 6.14 5.31
CA ALA A 42 -4.04 6.96 4.48
C ALA A 42 -4.39 6.82 2.99
N ILE A 43 -3.72 7.63 2.16
CA ILE A 43 -3.78 7.54 0.71
C ILE A 43 -2.38 7.28 0.17
N GLY A 44 -2.17 6.08 -0.35
CA GLY A 44 -0.97 5.74 -1.13
C GLY A 44 -1.07 6.33 -2.53
N ILE A 45 0.05 6.82 -3.07
CA ILE A 45 0.14 7.32 -4.43
C ILE A 45 1.03 6.37 -5.22
N LYS A 46 0.50 5.87 -6.33
CA LYS A 46 1.27 5.16 -7.36
C LYS A 46 1.06 5.85 -8.70
N ASN A 47 2.12 6.36 -9.29
CA ASN A 47 2.10 6.79 -10.68
C ASN A 47 2.26 5.57 -11.58
N VAL A 48 1.52 5.55 -12.68
CA VAL A 48 1.54 4.47 -13.65
C VAL A 48 2.22 4.99 -14.91
N THR A 49 3.30 4.34 -15.33
CA THR A 49 4.07 4.77 -16.51
C THR A 49 4.36 3.61 -17.44
N ILE A 50 4.40 3.88 -18.74
CA ILE A 50 4.70 2.86 -19.76
C ILE A 50 6.08 2.22 -19.54
N ASN A 51 6.96 2.90 -18.80
CA ASN A 51 8.31 2.44 -18.48
C ASN A 51 8.38 1.42 -17.33
N GLU A 52 7.26 0.77 -16.97
CA GLU A 52 7.22 -0.30 -15.96
C GLU A 52 7.31 -1.69 -16.62
N PRO A 53 8.03 -2.66 -16.01
CA PRO A 53 8.36 -3.92 -16.66
C PRO A 53 7.15 -4.78 -17.02
N HIS A 54 6.05 -4.69 -16.27
CA HIS A 54 4.87 -5.51 -16.53
C HIS A 54 4.13 -5.11 -17.82
N PHE A 55 4.29 -3.89 -18.33
CA PHE A 55 3.66 -3.48 -19.59
C PHE A 55 4.26 -4.15 -20.83
N GLN A 56 5.46 -4.72 -20.73
CA GLN A 56 6.02 -5.55 -21.81
C GLN A 56 5.16 -6.79 -22.10
N GLY A 57 4.48 -7.32 -21.08
CA GLY A 57 3.67 -8.53 -21.17
C GLY A 57 2.18 -8.32 -20.95
N HIS A 58 1.73 -7.17 -20.44
CA HIS A 58 0.35 -6.96 -20.03
C HIS A 58 -0.23 -5.64 -20.55
N PHE A 59 -0.58 -5.52 -21.83
CA PHE A 59 -0.31 -6.45 -22.94
C PHE A 59 0.45 -5.69 -24.04
N PRO A 60 1.24 -6.35 -24.91
CA PRO A 60 2.14 -5.67 -25.84
C PRO A 60 1.53 -4.53 -26.67
N GLU A 61 0.28 -4.66 -27.12
CA GLU A 61 -0.43 -3.64 -27.91
C GLU A 61 -1.48 -2.86 -27.11
N LYS A 62 -1.70 -3.25 -25.86
CA LYS A 62 -2.72 -2.69 -24.98
C LYS A 62 -2.21 -2.70 -23.54
N PRO A 63 -1.34 -1.74 -23.17
CA PRO A 63 -0.78 -1.69 -21.82
C PRO A 63 -1.89 -1.43 -20.81
N VAL A 64 -2.05 -2.34 -19.85
CA VAL A 64 -3.03 -2.26 -18.76
C VAL A 64 -2.32 -2.66 -17.48
N MET A 65 -2.45 -1.91 -16.40
CA MET A 65 -1.84 -2.32 -15.13
C MET A 65 -2.53 -3.60 -14.64
N PRO A 66 -1.80 -4.67 -14.32
CA PRO A 66 -2.39 -5.89 -13.77
C PRO A 66 -3.15 -5.58 -12.47
N GLY A 67 -4.43 -5.98 -12.39
CA GLY A 67 -5.27 -5.67 -11.23
C GLY A 67 -4.68 -6.16 -9.90
N VAL A 68 -4.00 -7.31 -9.92
CA VAL A 68 -3.29 -7.86 -8.75
C VAL A 68 -2.18 -6.95 -8.22
N LEU A 69 -1.52 -6.16 -9.08
CA LEU A 69 -0.52 -5.18 -8.65
C LEU A 69 -1.16 -3.94 -8.01
N ILE A 70 -2.42 -3.64 -8.33
CA ILE A 70 -3.18 -2.60 -7.62
C ILE A 70 -3.48 -3.09 -6.20
N ILE A 71 -3.91 -4.34 -6.04
CA ILE A 71 -4.13 -4.96 -4.74
C ILE A 71 -2.85 -4.98 -3.92
N GLU A 72 -1.73 -5.39 -4.51
CA GLU A 72 -0.41 -5.34 -3.87
C GLU A 72 -0.07 -3.92 -3.40
N ALA A 73 -0.25 -2.90 -4.24
CA ALA A 73 0.04 -1.51 -3.87
C ALA A 73 -0.86 -0.97 -2.73
N MET A 74 -2.15 -1.31 -2.72
CA MET A 74 -3.04 -1.00 -1.57
C MET A 74 -2.47 -1.59 -0.28
N ALA A 75 -1.96 -2.79 -0.39
CA ALA A 75 -1.55 -3.57 0.74
C ALA A 75 -0.17 -3.15 1.27
N GLN A 76 0.76 -2.73 0.38
CA GLN A 76 1.97 -2.01 0.74
C GLN A 76 1.69 -0.68 1.44
N THR A 77 0.67 0.05 0.97
CA THR A 77 0.24 1.30 1.62
C THR A 77 -0.22 1.03 3.05
N ALA A 78 -1.09 0.05 3.26
CA ALA A 78 -1.57 -0.36 4.59
C ALA A 78 -0.41 -0.83 5.50
N GLY A 79 0.50 -1.66 4.97
CA GLY A 79 1.66 -2.13 5.73
C GLY A 79 2.59 -0.98 6.14
N ALA A 80 2.86 -0.04 5.24
CA ALA A 80 3.73 1.10 5.50
C ALA A 80 3.20 2.00 6.63
N ILE A 81 1.89 2.27 6.67
CA ILE A 81 1.32 3.10 7.74
C ILE A 81 1.33 2.38 9.09
N CYS A 82 1.12 1.06 9.12
CA CYS A 82 1.26 0.26 10.34
C CYS A 82 2.69 0.33 10.90
N ILE A 83 3.70 0.17 10.04
CA ILE A 83 5.12 0.21 10.44
C ILE A 83 5.51 1.63 10.89
N ASN A 84 5.07 2.66 10.15
CA ASN A 84 5.30 4.06 10.50
C ASN A 84 4.70 4.41 11.87
N ASN A 85 3.45 3.99 12.12
CA ASN A 85 2.76 4.23 13.39
C ASN A 85 3.39 3.48 14.57
N ALA A 86 3.96 2.28 14.33
CA ALA A 86 4.68 1.53 15.34
C ALA A 86 6.05 2.16 15.71
N GLY A 87 6.52 3.17 14.97
CA GLY A 87 7.83 3.79 15.18
C GLY A 87 9.01 2.86 14.91
N ALA A 88 8.78 1.78 14.16
CA ALA A 88 9.80 0.79 13.86
C ALA A 88 10.79 1.32 12.81
N ASN A 89 12.07 1.38 13.17
CA ASN A 89 13.16 1.76 12.24
C ASN A 89 13.67 0.58 11.41
N THR A 90 13.14 -0.61 11.64
CA THR A 90 13.50 -1.83 10.92
C THR A 90 12.30 -2.30 10.08
N PRO A 91 12.54 -2.72 8.81
CA PRO A 91 11.48 -3.29 7.99
C PRO A 91 10.92 -4.54 8.67
N SER A 92 9.62 -4.54 8.95
CA SER A 92 8.86 -5.75 9.25
C SER A 92 8.39 -6.38 7.95
N VAL A 93 8.33 -7.71 7.93
CA VAL A 93 7.68 -8.41 6.84
C VAL A 93 6.18 -8.44 7.14
N VAL A 94 5.39 -8.04 6.16
CA VAL A 94 3.93 -8.07 6.23
C VAL A 94 3.47 -9.20 5.31
N TYR A 95 2.81 -10.20 5.87
CA TYR A 95 2.29 -11.34 5.13
C TYR A 95 0.79 -11.20 4.92
N PHE A 96 0.33 -11.25 3.66
CA PHE A 96 -1.11 -11.30 3.37
C PHE A 96 -1.72 -12.61 3.82
N MET A 97 -2.88 -12.50 4.47
CA MET A 97 -3.67 -13.64 4.91
C MET A 97 -4.91 -13.82 4.03
N THR A 98 -5.66 -12.74 3.78
CA THR A 98 -6.87 -12.79 2.95
C THR A 98 -7.00 -11.58 2.04
N ILE A 99 -7.63 -11.81 0.90
CA ILE A 99 -8.13 -10.77 -0.01
C ILE A 99 -9.59 -11.13 -0.28
N ASP A 100 -10.50 -10.30 0.19
CA ASP A 100 -11.94 -10.53 0.15
C ASP A 100 -12.63 -9.45 -0.69
N GLY A 101 -13.61 -9.88 -1.50
CA GLY A 101 -14.48 -8.95 -2.24
C GLY A 101 -13.76 -8.07 -3.27
N ALA A 102 -12.60 -8.49 -3.77
CA ALA A 102 -11.85 -7.73 -4.78
C ALA A 102 -12.69 -7.52 -6.05
N LYS A 103 -12.84 -6.27 -6.49
CA LYS A 103 -13.52 -5.91 -7.74
C LYS A 103 -12.69 -4.93 -8.54
N PHE A 104 -12.57 -5.20 -9.83
CA PHE A 104 -11.91 -4.32 -10.81
C PHE A 104 -12.98 -3.72 -11.72
N ARG A 105 -13.15 -2.40 -11.64
CA ARG A 105 -14.27 -1.66 -12.25
C ARG A 105 -13.86 -1.03 -13.59
N LYS A 106 -12.63 -0.53 -13.67
CA LYS A 106 -12.06 0.11 -14.86
C LYS A 106 -10.59 -0.26 -15.00
N PRO A 107 -10.05 -0.36 -16.24
CA PRO A 107 -8.63 -0.55 -16.44
C PRO A 107 -7.86 0.68 -15.96
N VAL A 108 -6.64 0.46 -15.48
CA VAL A 108 -5.67 1.50 -15.17
C VAL A 108 -4.58 1.45 -16.23
N LEU A 109 -4.19 2.61 -16.75
CA LEU A 109 -3.35 2.75 -17.93
C LEU A 109 -2.10 3.60 -17.63
N PRO A 110 -1.05 3.50 -18.44
CA PRO A 110 0.05 4.46 -18.41
C PRO A 110 -0.44 5.92 -18.48
N GLY A 111 0.05 6.76 -17.57
CA GLY A 111 -0.38 8.15 -17.39
C GLY A 111 -1.30 8.36 -16.19
N ASP A 112 -1.97 7.30 -15.71
CA ASP A 112 -2.84 7.40 -14.55
C ASP A 112 -2.03 7.64 -13.26
N ARG A 113 -2.60 8.42 -12.35
CA ARG A 113 -2.16 8.49 -10.95
C ARG A 113 -3.18 7.74 -10.09
N LEU A 114 -2.76 6.60 -9.57
CA LEU A 114 -3.55 5.82 -8.63
C LEU A 114 -3.47 6.41 -7.24
N GLU A 115 -4.64 6.71 -6.68
CA GLU A 115 -4.83 6.98 -5.27
C GLU A 115 -5.36 5.72 -4.58
N LEU A 116 -4.59 5.20 -3.63
CA LEU A 116 -4.80 3.95 -2.92
C LEU A 116 -5.29 4.28 -1.51
N HIS A 117 -6.59 4.48 -1.39
CA HIS A 117 -7.24 4.80 -0.13
C HIS A 117 -7.29 3.52 0.72
N VAL A 118 -6.73 3.56 1.92
CA VAL A 118 -6.77 2.44 2.86
C VAL A 118 -7.41 2.90 4.17
N LYS A 119 -8.31 2.08 4.72
CA LYS A 119 -8.99 2.34 5.98
C LYS A 119 -9.03 1.09 6.84
N LYS A 120 -8.49 1.18 8.05
CA LYS A 120 -8.46 0.08 9.02
C LYS A 120 -9.89 -0.24 9.46
N LEU A 121 -10.30 -1.49 9.25
CA LEU A 121 -11.55 -2.03 9.76
C LEU A 121 -11.37 -2.63 11.15
N LYS A 122 -10.25 -3.34 11.36
CA LYS A 122 -10.01 -4.08 12.60
C LYS A 122 -8.52 -4.35 12.81
N GLN A 123 -8.14 -4.42 14.08
CA GLN A 123 -6.85 -4.91 14.52
C GLN A 123 -7.07 -5.87 15.70
N ARG A 124 -6.51 -7.08 15.63
CA ARG A 124 -6.57 -8.06 16.72
C ARG A 124 -5.40 -9.04 16.62
N SER A 125 -4.68 -9.25 17.71
CA SER A 125 -3.64 -10.31 17.82
C SER A 125 -2.59 -10.25 16.71
N GLY A 126 -2.11 -9.06 16.36
CA GLY A 126 -1.11 -8.89 15.28
C GLY A 126 -1.67 -9.01 13.87
N ILE A 127 -2.99 -9.14 13.71
CA ILE A 127 -3.66 -9.13 12.41
C ILE A 127 -4.35 -7.79 12.21
N TRP A 128 -4.06 -7.16 11.08
CA TRP A 128 -4.76 -5.95 10.63
C TRP A 128 -5.66 -6.30 9.45
N LYS A 129 -6.83 -5.65 9.40
CA LYS A 129 -7.78 -5.76 8.29
C LYS A 129 -8.12 -4.37 7.79
N PHE A 130 -7.98 -4.15 6.50
CA PHE A 130 -8.20 -2.89 5.82
C PHE A 130 -9.25 -3.03 4.73
N GLU A 131 -10.12 -2.04 4.62
CA GLU A 131 -10.90 -1.76 3.42
C GLU A 131 -10.09 -0.82 2.54
N CYS A 132 -9.97 -1.17 1.26
CA CYS A 132 -9.12 -0.47 0.32
C CYS A 132 -9.89 -0.12 -0.95
N GLU A 133 -9.63 1.08 -1.47
CA GLU A 133 -10.17 1.58 -2.74
C GLU A 133 -9.03 2.18 -3.58
N ALA A 134 -9.06 1.92 -4.87
CA ALA A 134 -8.18 2.57 -5.85
C ALA A 134 -9.01 3.55 -6.67
N ILE A 135 -8.53 4.77 -6.79
CA ILE A 135 -9.19 5.88 -7.48
C ILE A 135 -8.24 6.46 -8.52
N VAL A 136 -8.79 6.79 -9.70
CA VAL A 136 -8.12 7.57 -10.75
C VAL A 136 -9.09 8.68 -11.16
N ASP A 137 -8.65 9.94 -11.15
CA ASP A 137 -9.46 11.12 -11.50
C ASP A 137 -10.85 11.14 -10.83
N GLY A 138 -10.89 10.82 -9.54
CA GLY A 138 -12.11 10.77 -8.73
C GLY A 138 -13.03 9.57 -9.00
N ALA A 139 -12.68 8.67 -9.93
CA ALA A 139 -13.43 7.46 -10.22
C ALA A 139 -12.80 6.22 -9.57
N LYS A 140 -13.60 5.45 -8.83
CA LYS A 140 -13.17 4.16 -8.27
C LYS A 140 -12.87 3.15 -9.39
N VAL A 141 -11.63 2.68 -9.47
CA VAL A 141 -11.15 1.70 -10.46
C VAL A 141 -11.00 0.29 -9.88
N ALA A 142 -10.71 0.16 -8.59
CA ALA A 142 -10.70 -1.12 -7.88
C ALA A 142 -11.06 -0.98 -6.40
N GLU A 143 -11.45 -2.08 -5.77
CA GLU A 143 -11.69 -2.15 -4.32
C GLU A 143 -11.39 -3.58 -3.83
N ALA A 144 -10.99 -3.70 -2.56
CA ALA A 144 -10.82 -4.98 -1.87
C ALA A 144 -10.78 -4.79 -0.36
N VAL A 145 -11.03 -5.87 0.39
CA VAL A 145 -10.74 -5.94 1.82
C VAL A 145 -9.56 -6.87 2.03
N ILE A 146 -8.49 -6.37 2.65
CA ILE A 146 -7.22 -7.09 2.78
C ILE A 146 -6.93 -7.33 4.26
N SER A 147 -6.48 -8.54 4.61
CA SER A 147 -5.94 -8.83 5.94
C SER A 147 -4.48 -9.24 5.86
N ALA A 148 -3.71 -8.80 6.85
CA ALA A 148 -2.28 -9.08 6.92
C ALA A 148 -1.81 -9.33 8.35
N LEU A 149 -0.82 -10.21 8.48
CA LEU A 149 -0.06 -10.47 9.69
C LEU A 149 1.23 -9.66 9.61
N MET A 150 1.48 -8.82 10.61
CA MET A 150 2.77 -8.14 10.73
C MET A 150 3.67 -8.96 11.65
N THR A 151 4.76 -9.50 11.12
CA THR A 151 5.73 -10.22 11.92
C THR A 151 6.88 -9.28 12.33
N PRO A 152 7.32 -9.34 13.60
CA PRO A 152 8.61 -8.77 13.97
C PRO A 152 9.69 -9.40 13.08
N LYS A 153 10.70 -8.63 12.69
CA LYS A 153 11.86 -9.17 12.00
C LYS A 153 12.51 -10.23 12.90
N GLU A 154 12.73 -11.44 12.39
CA GLU A 154 13.57 -12.43 13.08
C GLU A 154 14.97 -11.82 13.27
N GLU A 155 15.47 -11.81 14.51
CA GLU A 155 16.89 -11.55 14.74
C GLU A 155 17.68 -12.64 14.00
N PRO A 156 18.75 -12.30 13.26
CA PRO A 156 19.57 -13.32 12.63
C PRO A 156 20.02 -14.27 13.73
N GLU A 157 19.69 -15.55 13.57
CA GLU A 157 20.19 -16.62 14.42
C GLU A 157 21.69 -16.41 14.53
N THR A 158 22.17 -16.10 15.74
CA THR A 158 23.60 -15.90 16.00
C THR A 158 24.31 -17.07 15.36
N ALA A 159 25.10 -16.80 14.32
CA ALA A 159 25.91 -17.81 13.68
C ALA A 159 26.68 -18.54 14.79
N ALA A 160 26.25 -19.77 15.08
CA ALA A 160 26.95 -20.63 16.00
C ALA A 160 28.36 -20.79 15.41
N ALA A 161 29.33 -20.34 16.21
CA ALA A 161 30.75 -20.34 15.91
C ALA A 161 31.28 -21.72 15.53
#